data_AF-A0A3D0UMU2-F1
#
_entry.id   AF-A0A3D0UMU2-F1
#
_cell.length_a   1.000
_cell.length_b   1.000
_cell.length_c   1.000
_cell.angle_alpha   90.00
_cell.angle_beta   90.00
_cell.angle_gamma   90.00
#
_symmetry.space_group_name_H-M   'P 1'
#
loop_
_entity.id
_entity.type
_entity.pdbx_description
1 polymer ?
#
loop_
_entity_poly.entity_id
_entity_poly.type
_entity_poly.pdbx_seq_one_letter_code
_entity_poly.pdbx_strand_id
1 'polypeptide(L)'
;MAPIETTILEINRVLAPAGNLVVLEPDYEGLIEWPDMIATRHLWLTALNRSAADPAIGRKLPVFLANAGFEVSTYLLDRIDAPSPLRFEFLMDLPLTGAENDELHEIIARSDNLGPTQQIAHLPFFLIVATKR
;
A
#
# COMPACT_ATOMS: atom_id res chain seq x y z
N MET A 1 1.65 15.62 -17.44
CA MET A 1 1.95 15.53 -16.01
C MET A 1 0.95 14.58 -15.41
N ALA A 2 1.40 13.56 -14.68
CA ALA A 2 0.48 12.63 -14.05
C ALA A 2 -0.40 13.35 -13.01
N PRO A 3 -1.62 12.88 -12.70
CA PRO A 3 -2.48 13.52 -11.70
C PRO A 3 -1.76 13.75 -10.36
N ILE A 4 -0.95 12.79 -9.92
CA ILE A 4 -0.20 12.87 -8.66
C ILE A 4 0.85 13.98 -8.63
N GLU A 5 1.62 14.17 -9.71
CA GLU A 5 2.64 15.22 -9.79
C GLU A 5 2.00 16.61 -9.70
N THR A 6 0.84 16.77 -10.34
CA THR A 6 0.05 18.02 -10.27
C THR A 6 -0.43 18.29 -8.85
N THR A 7 -0.96 17.28 -8.17
CA THR A 7 -1.39 17.38 -6.77
C THR A 7 -0.22 17.76 -5.86
N ILE A 8 0.96 17.16 -6.05
CA ILE A 8 2.15 17.47 -5.25
C ILE A 8 2.59 18.92 -5.45
N LEU A 9 2.59 19.42 -6.68
CA LEU A 9 2.94 20.83 -6.95
C LEU A 9 1.95 21.79 -6.29
N GLU A 10 0.66 21.46 -6.29
CA GLU A 10 -0.35 22.26 -5.60
C GLU A 10 -0.17 22.23 -4.08
N ILE A 11 0.15 21.07 -3.50
CA ILE A 11 0.50 20.97 -2.08
C ILE A 11 1.71 21.87 -1.77
N ASN A 12 2.76 21.84 -2.60
CA ASN A 12 3.92 22.71 -2.41
C ASN A 12 3.50 24.19 -2.46
N ARG A 13 2.65 24.58 -3.42
CA ARG A 13 2.18 25.96 -3.57
C ARG A 13 1.47 26.47 -2.30
N VAL A 14 0.60 25.67 -1.68
CA VAL A 14 -0.25 26.10 -0.56
C VAL A 14 0.40 25.94 0.82
N LEU A 15 1.35 25.02 0.96
CA LEU A 15 2.00 24.78 2.25
C LEU A 15 2.80 26.02 2.67
N ALA A 16 2.73 26.39 3.96
CA ALA A 16 3.58 27.45 4.50
C ALA A 16 5.07 27.05 4.43
N PRO A 17 6.01 28.02 4.38
CA PRO A 17 7.43 27.72 4.54
C PRO A 17 7.69 26.90 5.81
N ALA A 18 8.57 25.90 5.74
CA ALA A 18 8.83 24.90 6.79
C ALA A 18 7.62 24.05 7.22
N GLY A 19 6.49 24.13 6.51
CA GLY A 19 5.34 23.27 6.73
C GLY A 19 5.62 21.83 6.30
N ASN A 20 4.91 20.88 6.91
CA ASN A 20 5.07 19.45 6.68
C ASN A 20 3.85 18.86 5.98
N LEU A 21 4.08 18.05 4.95
CA LEU A 21 3.16 17.05 4.46
C LEU A 21 3.57 15.71 5.06
N VAL A 22 2.64 15.03 5.74
CA VAL A 22 2.84 13.68 6.28
C VAL A 22 1.91 12.73 5.57
N VAL A 23 2.47 11.67 5.00
CA VAL A 23 1.75 10.67 4.21
C VAL A 23 2.08 9.28 4.73
N LEU A 24 1.08 8.42 4.83
CA LEU A 24 1.24 7.01 5.16
C LEU A 24 0.58 6.20 4.05
N GLU A 25 1.39 5.55 3.23
CA GLU A 25 0.88 4.83 2.05
C GLU A 25 1.49 3.43 1.96
N PRO A 26 0.67 2.41 1.63
CA PRO A 26 1.18 1.07 1.39
C PRO A 26 1.88 0.92 0.04
N ASP A 27 2.70 -0.12 -0.09
CA ASP A 27 3.20 -0.63 -1.35
C ASP A 27 2.71 -2.07 -1.59
N TYR A 28 1.56 -2.21 -2.26
CA TYR A 28 0.97 -3.52 -2.56
C TYR A 28 1.80 -4.33 -3.56
N GLU A 29 2.58 -3.67 -4.41
CA GLU A 29 3.51 -4.39 -5.27
C GLU A 29 4.67 -5.00 -4.47
N GLY A 30 5.00 -4.44 -3.30
CA GLY A 30 5.98 -4.95 -2.35
C GLY A 30 5.41 -5.92 -1.30
N LEU A 31 4.14 -6.33 -1.41
CA LEU A 31 3.50 -7.25 -0.48
C LEU A 31 4.28 -8.58 -0.37
N ILE A 32 4.64 -8.96 0.86
CA ILE A 32 5.38 -10.20 1.18
C ILE A 32 4.42 -11.19 1.80
N GLU A 33 4.21 -12.34 1.16
CA GLU A 33 3.30 -13.38 1.62
C GLU A 33 3.97 -14.76 1.59
N TRP A 34 3.69 -15.58 2.60
CA TRP A 34 4.12 -16.97 2.64
C TRP A 34 3.23 -17.78 3.59
N PRO A 35 2.84 -19.03 3.27
CA PRO A 35 3.14 -19.78 2.03
C PRO A 35 2.37 -19.28 0.80
N ASP A 36 2.84 -19.63 -0.40
CA ASP A 36 2.23 -19.18 -1.68
C ASP A 36 0.72 -19.49 -1.78
N MET A 37 0.26 -20.56 -1.13
CA MET A 37 -1.15 -20.96 -1.12
C MET A 37 -2.09 -19.96 -0.43
N ILE A 38 -1.55 -18.99 0.32
CA ILE A 38 -2.29 -17.89 0.95
C ILE A 38 -2.01 -16.52 0.32
N ALA A 39 -1.23 -16.46 -0.76
CA ALA A 39 -0.84 -15.20 -1.38
C ALA A 39 -2.05 -14.53 -2.06
N THR A 40 -2.26 -13.25 -1.76
CA THR A 40 -3.34 -12.42 -2.30
C THR A 40 -2.84 -11.25 -3.14
N ARG A 41 -1.52 -11.07 -3.28
CA ARG A 41 -0.91 -9.96 -4.03
C ARG A 41 -1.54 -9.74 -5.39
N HIS A 42 -1.76 -10.77 -6.20
CA HIS A 42 -2.35 -10.60 -7.54
C HIS A 42 -3.78 -10.07 -7.50
N LEU A 43 -4.59 -10.46 -6.50
CA LEU A 43 -5.93 -9.94 -6.29
C LEU A 43 -5.88 -8.44 -5.95
N TRP A 44 -5.02 -8.05 -5.02
CA TRP A 44 -4.78 -6.64 -4.67
C TRP A 44 -4.39 -5.81 -5.89
N LEU A 45 -3.38 -6.25 -6.63
CA LEU A 45 -2.89 -5.52 -7.79
C LEU A 45 -3.97 -5.37 -8.86
N THR A 46 -4.72 -6.43 -9.14
CA THR A 46 -5.75 -6.40 -10.18
C THR A 46 -6.91 -5.48 -9.77
N ALA A 47 -7.38 -5.59 -8.54
CA ALA A 47 -8.52 -4.83 -8.05
C ALA A 47 -8.21 -3.34 -7.87
N LEU A 48 -7.01 -2.99 -7.38
CA LEU A 48 -6.56 -1.60 -7.27
C LEU A 48 -6.39 -0.94 -8.64
N ASN A 49 -5.78 -1.64 -9.60
CA ASN A 49 -5.66 -1.14 -10.97
C ASN A 49 -7.02 -0.89 -11.63
N ARG A 50 -8.02 -1.76 -11.36
CA ARG A 50 -9.40 -1.58 -11.83
C ARG A 50 -10.06 -0.33 -11.26
N SER A 51 -9.69 0.06 -10.04
CA SER A 51 -10.09 1.31 -9.38
C SER A 51 -9.22 2.52 -9.77
N ALA A 52 -8.35 2.39 -10.77
CA ALA A 52 -7.38 3.41 -11.20
C ALA A 52 -6.41 3.88 -10.09
N ALA A 53 -6.23 3.07 -9.04
CA ALA A 53 -5.24 3.31 -7.99
C ALA A 53 -3.86 2.82 -8.45
N ASP A 54 -2.79 3.48 -8.00
CA ASP A 54 -1.42 3.02 -8.20
C ASP A 54 -1.01 2.12 -7.02
N PRO A 55 -0.91 0.79 -7.20
CA PRO A 55 -0.61 -0.13 -6.11
C PRO A 55 0.81 0.04 -5.54
N ALA A 56 1.69 0.77 -6.25
CA ALA A 56 3.06 1.04 -5.85
C ALA A 56 3.27 2.48 -5.39
N ILE A 57 2.21 3.23 -5.10
CA ILE A 57 2.29 4.66 -4.79
C ILE A 57 3.20 4.95 -3.60
N GLY A 58 3.16 4.12 -2.54
CA GLY A 58 3.96 4.30 -1.33
C GLY A 58 5.45 4.43 -1.61
N ARG A 59 6.02 3.58 -2.48
CA ARG A 59 7.46 3.64 -2.82
C ARG A 59 7.81 4.70 -3.87
N LYS A 60 6.83 5.22 -4.61
CA LYS A 60 7.04 6.24 -5.66
C LYS A 60 7.00 7.67 -5.11
N LEU A 61 6.13 7.92 -4.13
CA LEU A 61 5.91 9.24 -3.55
C LEU A 61 7.18 9.95 -3.03
N PRO A 62 8.14 9.29 -2.35
CA PRO A 62 9.35 9.97 -1.89
C PRO A 62 10.11 10.65 -3.02
N VAL A 63 10.21 9.99 -4.18
CA VAL A 63 10.88 10.51 -5.37
C VAL A 63 10.10 11.66 -5.98
N PHE A 64 8.77 11.53 -6.11
CA PHE A 64 7.93 12.60 -6.66
C PHE A 64 7.95 13.86 -5.79
N LEU A 65 7.93 13.71 -4.46
CA LEU A 65 8.02 14.82 -3.51
C LEU A 65 9.40 15.50 -3.56
N ALA A 66 10.48 14.72 -3.60
CA ALA A 66 11.83 15.28 -3.73
C ALA A 66 11.99 16.08 -5.03
N ASN A 67 11.48 15.56 -6.15
CA ASN A 67 11.50 16.25 -7.45
C ASN A 67 10.68 17.55 -7.45
N ALA A 68 9.65 17.64 -6.60
CA ALA A 68 8.85 18.84 -6.41
C ALA A 68 9.48 19.87 -5.46
N GLY A 69 10.67 19.61 -4.92
CA GLY A 69 11.45 20.55 -4.11
C GLY A 69 11.29 20.42 -2.59
N PHE A 70 10.63 19.36 -2.11
CA PHE A 70 10.54 19.07 -0.68
C PHE A 70 11.85 18.46 -0.14
N GLU A 71 12.13 18.69 1.14
CA GLU A 71 13.05 17.85 1.91
C GLU A 71 12.28 16.63 2.44
N VAL A 72 12.70 15.43 2.05
CA VAL A 72 11.93 14.19 2.28
C VAL A 72 12.67 13.26 3.22
N SER A 73 11.98 12.83 4.28
CA SER A 73 12.37 11.70 5.13
C SER A 73 11.36 10.56 4.95
N THR A 74 11.84 9.33 4.95
CA THR A 74 11.00 8.14 4.76
C THR A 74 11.31 7.11 5.84
N TYR A 75 10.27 6.54 6.42
CA TYR A 75 10.34 5.55 7.49
C TYR A 75 9.49 4.34 7.14
N LEU A 76 9.95 3.17 7.55
CA LEU A 76 9.25 1.89 7.42
C LEU A 76 8.96 1.34 8.81
N LEU A 77 7.98 0.45 8.89
CA LEU A 77 7.77 -0.35 10.10
C LEU A 77 8.96 -1.31 10.29
N ASP A 78 9.48 -1.39 11.51
CA ASP A 78 10.66 -2.19 11.87
C ASP A 78 10.30 -3.62 12.30
N ARG A 79 9.00 -3.98 12.26
CA ARG A 79 8.48 -5.26 12.72
C ARG A 79 7.48 -5.84 11.73
N ILE A 80 7.54 -7.16 11.59
CA ILE A 80 6.51 -7.97 10.93
C ILE A 80 5.64 -8.57 12.03
N ASP A 81 4.38 -8.14 12.08
CA ASP A 81 3.37 -8.72 12.98
C ASP A 81 2.69 -9.95 12.35
N ALA A 82 1.99 -10.72 13.17
CA ALA A 82 1.17 -11.82 12.67
C ALA A 82 0.13 -11.30 11.64
N PRO A 83 -0.18 -12.08 10.59
CA PRO A 83 -1.15 -11.66 9.58
C PRO A 83 -2.51 -11.28 10.16
N SER A 84 -2.95 -10.04 9.94
CA SER A 84 -4.27 -9.59 10.37
C SER A 84 -5.37 -10.15 9.46
N PRO A 85 -6.50 -10.64 9.98
CA PRO A 85 -7.64 -11.05 9.16
C PRO A 85 -8.25 -9.88 8.39
N LEU A 86 -8.08 -8.63 8.87
CA LEU A 86 -8.57 -7.42 8.21
C LEU A 86 -8.08 -7.26 6.77
N ARG A 87 -6.94 -7.86 6.40
CA ARG A 87 -6.43 -7.82 5.02
C ARG A 87 -7.45 -8.40 4.03
N PHE A 88 -8.20 -9.42 4.44
CA PHE A 88 -9.21 -10.03 3.58
C PHE A 88 -10.47 -9.17 3.52
N GLU A 89 -10.88 -8.59 4.65
CA GLU A 89 -12.00 -7.65 4.72
C GLU A 89 -11.80 -6.45 3.78
N PHE A 90 -10.62 -5.82 3.83
CA PHE A 90 -10.31 -4.70 2.94
C PHE A 90 -10.24 -5.11 1.46
N LEU A 91 -9.82 -6.34 1.17
CA LEU A 91 -9.79 -6.84 -0.21
C LEU A 91 -11.21 -7.10 -0.75
N MET A 92 -12.16 -7.51 0.10
CA MET A 92 -13.57 -7.69 -0.26
C MET A 92 -14.28 -6.37 -0.61
N ASP A 93 -13.81 -5.24 -0.08
CA ASP A 93 -14.35 -3.91 -0.41
C ASP A 93 -13.92 -3.41 -1.80
N LEU A 94 -12.95 -4.08 -2.44
CA LEU A 94 -12.49 -3.74 -3.78
C LEU A 94 -13.38 -4.40 -4.86
N PRO A 95 -13.40 -3.86 -6.10
CA PRO A 95 -14.29 -4.35 -7.14
C PRO A 95 -13.82 -5.67 -7.75
N LEU A 96 -13.79 -6.76 -6.98
CA LEU A 96 -13.41 -8.10 -7.42
C LEU A 96 -14.44 -8.70 -8.39
N THR A 97 -13.98 -9.51 -9.34
CA THR A 97 -14.86 -10.36 -10.17
C THR A 97 -15.43 -11.52 -9.35
N GLY A 98 -16.42 -12.25 -9.89
CA GLY A 98 -16.95 -13.44 -9.23
C GLY A 98 -15.86 -14.50 -8.98
N ALA A 99 -15.01 -14.78 -9.98
CA ALA A 99 -13.93 -15.75 -9.84
C ALA A 99 -12.85 -15.30 -8.84
N GLU A 100 -12.52 -14.00 -8.82
CA GLU A 100 -11.58 -13.44 -7.83
C GLU A 100 -12.16 -13.52 -6.39
N ASN A 101 -13.47 -13.34 -6.23
CA ASN A 101 -14.13 -13.54 -4.94
C ASN A 101 -14.08 -15.01 -4.50
N ASP A 102 -14.38 -15.96 -5.39
CA ASP A 102 -14.31 -17.38 -5.07
C ASP A 102 -12.88 -17.79 -4.66
N GLU A 103 -11.87 -17.31 -5.40
CA GLU A 103 -10.45 -17.51 -5.07
C GLU A 103 -10.09 -16.93 -3.69
N LEU A 104 -10.55 -15.72 -3.38
CA LEU A 104 -10.33 -15.10 -2.07
C LEU A 104 -10.90 -15.95 -0.93
N HIS A 105 -12.11 -16.50 -1.08
CA HIS A 105 -12.72 -17.35 -0.07
C HIS A 105 -11.93 -18.65 0.14
N GLU A 106 -11.37 -19.24 -0.92
CA GLU A 106 -10.47 -20.39 -0.79
C GLU A 106 -9.18 -20.04 -0.04
N ILE A 107 -8.59 -18.87 -0.34
CA ILE A 107 -7.39 -18.38 0.34
C ILE A 107 -7.66 -18.13 1.83
N ILE A 108 -8.79 -17.52 2.18
CA ILE A 108 -9.22 -17.31 3.57
C ILE A 108 -9.29 -18.66 4.30
N ALA A 109 -9.99 -19.64 3.73
CA ALA A 109 -10.11 -20.97 4.32
C ALA A 109 -8.74 -21.66 4.52
N ARG A 110 -7.79 -21.48 3.60
CA ARG A 110 -6.41 -21.99 3.74
C ARG A 110 -5.65 -21.26 4.85
N SER A 111 -5.78 -19.94 4.93
CA SER A 111 -5.16 -19.11 5.97
C SER A 111 -5.69 -19.46 7.37
N ASP A 112 -6.99 -19.72 7.51
CA ASP A 112 -7.62 -20.07 8.79
C ASP A 112 -7.12 -21.41 9.35
N ASN A 113 -6.64 -22.31 8.48
CA ASN A 113 -6.02 -23.58 8.89
C ASN A 113 -4.55 -23.43 9.33
N LEU A 114 -3.96 -22.24 9.20
CA LEU A 114 -2.58 -21.96 9.60
C LEU A 114 -2.55 -21.12 10.88
N GLY A 115 -1.75 -21.55 11.85
CA GLY A 115 -1.48 -20.75 13.04
C GLY A 115 -0.73 -19.45 12.72
N PRO A 116 -0.77 -18.43 13.61
CA PRO A 116 -0.15 -17.11 13.37
C PRO A 116 1.35 -17.14 13.05
N THR A 117 2.08 -18.15 13.51
CA THR A 117 3.53 -18.32 13.28
C THR A 117 3.84 -19.18 12.05
N GLN A 118 2.81 -19.70 11.36
CA GLN A 118 2.95 -20.56 10.19
C GLN A 118 2.71 -19.80 8.87
N GLN A 119 2.46 -18.50 8.96
CA GLN A 119 2.17 -17.63 7.82
C GLN A 119 2.75 -16.24 8.04
N ILE A 120 3.06 -15.58 6.92
CA ILE A 120 3.50 -14.20 6.83
C ILE A 120 2.62 -13.51 5.79
N ALA A 121 2.16 -12.32 6.11
CA ALA A 121 1.52 -11.38 5.19
C ALA A 121 1.89 -9.98 5.66
N HIS A 122 2.88 -9.38 5.00
CA HIS A 122 3.43 -8.08 5.37
C HIS A 122 3.31 -7.12 4.20
N LEU A 123 2.45 -6.11 4.37
CA LEU A 123 2.30 -4.98 3.47
C LEU A 123 3.25 -3.87 3.94
N PRO A 124 4.29 -3.51 3.16
CA PRO A 124 5.16 -2.40 3.53
C PRO A 124 4.36 -1.09 3.53
N PHE A 125 4.41 -0.37 4.65
CA PHE A 125 3.89 0.99 4.76
C PHE A 125 5.04 1.99 4.79
N PHE A 126 4.95 2.99 3.91
CA PHE A 126 5.88 4.10 3.84
C PHE A 126 5.29 5.29 4.58
N LEU A 127 5.88 5.64 5.73
CA LEU A 127 5.66 6.93 6.36
C LEU A 127 6.61 7.94 5.72
N ILE A 128 6.04 8.96 5.09
CA ILE A 128 6.78 9.97 4.35
C ILE A 128 6.51 11.32 5.00
N VAL A 129 7.59 12.00 5.38
CA VAL A 129 7.54 13.38 5.89
C VAL A 129 8.25 14.26 4.86
N ALA A 130 7.49 15.14 4.22
CA ALA A 130 7.98 16.08 3.22
C ALA A 130 7.86 17.51 3.75
N THR A 131 9.00 18.16 4.01
CA THR A 131 9.08 19.53 4.52
C THR A 131 9.25 20.50 3.35
N LYS A 132 8.41 21.53 3.28
CA LYS A 132 8.59 22.61 2.31
C LYS A 132 9.77 23.48 2.73
N ARG A 133 10.69 23.69 1.80
CA ARG A 133 11.79 24.64 1.94
C ARG A 133 11.31 26.09 1.86
#